data_AF-A0A7C9AVX7-F1
#
_entry.id   AF-A0A7C9AVX7-F1
#
_cell.length_a   1.000
_cell.length_b   1.000
_cell.length_c   1.000
_cell.angle_alpha   90.00
_cell.angle_beta   90.00
_cell.angle_gamma   90.00
#
_symmetry.space_group_name_H-M   'P 1'
#
loop_
_entity.id
_entity.type
_entity.pdbx_description
1 polymer ?
#
loop_
_entity_poly.entity_id
_entity_poly.type
_entity_poly.pdbx_seq_one_letter_code
_entity_poly.pdbx_strand_id
1 'polypeptide(L)'
;MSNRGGMLGNHHLQQQHQQQHNANSNKPEWLQQYDLIGKIGEGTYGLVFLARIKPPSPNRGKSIAIKKFKQSKDGDGVSPTAIREIMLLREISHENVVKLVNVHINPADMSLYLAFDYAEHDLYEIIRYHRDKLNQAINQYTVKSLL
;
A
#
# COMPACT_ATOMS: atom_id res chain seq x y z
N MET A 1 -63.64 -15.26 16.33
CA MET A 1 -63.24 -13.85 16.54
C MET A 1 -62.36 -13.85 17.79
N SER A 2 -61.07 -13.53 17.82
CA SER A 2 -60.26 -12.69 16.93
C SER A 2 -58.78 -13.02 17.15
N ASN A 3 -58.00 -12.95 16.07
CA ASN A 3 -56.58 -13.26 15.99
C ASN A 3 -55.72 -12.20 16.71
N ARG A 4 -54.71 -12.59 17.51
CA ARG A 4 -53.64 -11.69 18.00
C ARG A 4 -52.28 -12.31 17.70
N GLY A 5 -51.77 -12.05 16.49
CA GLY A 5 -50.36 -12.19 16.14
C GLY A 5 -49.77 -10.79 15.96
N GLY A 6 -49.00 -10.32 16.93
CA GLY A 6 -48.41 -8.98 16.95
C GLY A 6 -46.89 -9.05 17.10
N MET A 7 -46.21 -9.03 15.96
CA MET A 7 -44.86 -8.53 15.67
C MET A 7 -43.93 -8.20 16.85
N LEU A 8 -42.97 -9.08 17.12
CA LEU A 8 -41.72 -8.75 17.80
C LEU A 8 -40.56 -9.26 16.94
N GLY A 9 -40.00 -8.38 16.12
CA GLY A 9 -38.83 -8.71 15.34
C GLY A 9 -38.69 -7.77 14.17
N ASN A 10 -38.14 -6.58 14.41
CA ASN A 10 -37.49 -5.78 13.35
C ASN A 10 -36.60 -4.64 13.86
N HIS A 11 -36.46 -4.41 15.17
CA HIS A 11 -35.54 -3.36 15.67
C HIS A 11 -34.06 -3.78 15.73
N HIS A 12 -33.74 -5.07 15.62
CA HIS A 12 -32.34 -5.54 15.72
C HIS A 12 -31.61 -5.67 14.38
N LEU A 13 -32.35 -5.79 13.27
CA LEU A 13 -31.78 -5.93 11.92
C LEU A 13 -31.43 -4.58 11.26
N GLN A 14 -31.98 -3.47 11.76
CA GLN A 14 -31.73 -2.15 11.20
C GLN A 14 -30.47 -1.46 11.79
N GLN A 15 -29.96 -1.92 12.94
CA GLN A 15 -28.72 -1.39 13.51
C GLN A 15 -27.44 -2.00 12.90
N GLN A 16 -27.50 -3.20 12.30
CA GLN A 16 -26.32 -3.81 11.65
C GLN A 16 -25.99 -3.14 10.30
N HIS A 17 -26.97 -2.61 9.58
CA HIS A 17 -26.72 -1.92 8.30
C HIS A 17 -26.15 -0.49 8.47
N GLN A 18 -26.18 0.08 9.68
CA GLN A 18 -25.67 1.43 9.93
C GLN A 18 -24.19 1.45 10.34
N GLN A 19 -23.62 0.32 10.79
CA GLN A 19 -22.22 0.26 11.20
C GLN A 19 -21.25 0.17 10.00
N GLN A 20 -21.72 -0.20 8.81
CA GLN A 20 -20.87 -0.33 7.62
C GLN A 20 -20.65 1.00 6.88
N HIS A 21 -21.47 2.03 7.13
CA HIS A 21 -21.36 3.33 6.47
C HIS A 21 -20.40 4.33 7.15
N ASN A 22 -19.95 4.06 8.38
CA ASN A 22 -19.18 5.05 9.16
C ASN A 22 -17.65 4.96 8.98
N ALA A 23 -17.13 3.98 8.23
CA ALA A 23 -15.69 3.81 7.99
C ALA A 23 -15.16 4.66 6.81
N ASN A 24 -16.02 5.40 6.11
CA ASN A 24 -15.68 6.11 4.88
C ASN A 24 -15.46 7.63 5.06
N SER A 25 -15.74 8.20 6.24
CA SER A 25 -15.66 9.64 6.48
C SER A 25 -14.25 10.18 6.77
N ASN A 26 -13.26 9.32 7.01
CA ASN A 26 -11.89 9.73 7.39
C ASN A 26 -10.79 9.28 6.42
N LYS A 27 -11.12 8.85 5.20
CA LYS A 27 -10.08 8.50 4.22
C LYS A 27 -9.51 9.77 3.59
N PRO A 28 -8.18 10.00 3.66
CA PRO A 28 -7.60 11.18 3.03
C PRO A 28 -7.86 11.21 1.53
N GLU A 29 -8.11 12.40 0.98
CA GLU A 29 -8.55 12.61 -0.40
C GLU A 29 -7.61 11.96 -1.42
N TRP A 30 -6.29 12.00 -1.18
CA TRP A 30 -5.29 11.40 -2.06
C TRP A 30 -5.51 9.89 -2.27
N LEU A 31 -6.10 9.16 -1.32
CA LEU A 31 -6.40 7.73 -1.50
C LEU A 31 -7.42 7.47 -2.61
N GLN A 32 -8.23 8.46 -2.99
CA GLN A 32 -9.18 8.32 -4.10
C GLN A 32 -8.48 8.10 -5.45
N GLN A 33 -7.20 8.48 -5.55
CA GLN A 33 -6.35 8.23 -6.73
C GLN A 33 -5.94 6.76 -6.85
N TYR A 34 -6.23 5.92 -5.84
CA TYR A 34 -5.76 4.55 -5.76
C TYR A 34 -6.89 3.55 -5.49
N ASP A 35 -6.74 2.35 -6.04
CA ASP A 35 -7.48 1.16 -5.68
C ASP A 35 -6.59 0.29 -4.79
N LEU A 36 -6.82 0.28 -3.47
CA LEU A 36 -5.98 -0.46 -2.52
C LEU A 36 -6.31 -1.96 -2.61
N ILE A 37 -5.32 -2.78 -2.96
CA ILE A 37 -5.50 -4.23 -3.14
C ILE A 37 -5.25 -4.96 -1.82
N GLY A 38 -4.17 -4.65 -1.11
CA GLY A 38 -3.86 -5.34 0.15
C GLY A 38 -2.44 -5.12 0.65
N LYS A 39 -2.14 -5.57 1.87
CA LYS A 39 -0.79 -5.55 2.45
C LYS A 39 0.06 -6.63 1.76
N ILE A 40 1.25 -6.24 1.29
CA ILE A 40 2.23 -7.15 0.66
C ILE A 40 3.51 -7.30 1.47
N GLY A 41 3.75 -6.42 2.46
CA GLY A 41 4.97 -6.50 3.25
C GLY A 41 4.91 -5.71 4.55
N GLU A 42 5.83 -6.03 5.44
CA GLU A 42 6.11 -5.28 6.65
C GLU A 42 7.62 -5.27 6.88
N GLY A 43 8.16 -4.09 7.13
CA GLY A 43 9.56 -3.90 7.50
C GLY A 43 9.68 -3.14 8.81
N THR A 44 10.92 -2.89 9.22
CA THR A 44 11.26 -2.13 10.44
C THR A 44 10.51 -0.80 10.51
N TYR A 45 10.46 -0.08 9.38
CA TYR A 45 9.95 1.28 9.33
C TYR A 45 8.46 1.40 9.00
N GLY A 46 7.77 0.32 8.61
CA GLY A 46 6.45 0.49 8.04
C GLY A 46 5.79 -0.74 7.45
N LEU A 47 4.60 -0.51 6.91
CA LEU A 47 3.80 -1.48 6.17
C LEU A 47 3.83 -1.13 4.69
N VAL A 48 3.81 -2.12 3.81
CA VAL A 48 3.75 -1.93 2.37
C VAL A 48 2.46 -2.53 1.84
N PHE A 49 1.72 -1.74 1.06
CA PHE A 49 0.47 -2.14 0.44
C PHE A 49 0.58 -2.08 -1.08
N LEU A 50 -0.02 -3.04 -1.77
CA LEU A 50 -0.22 -3.00 -3.21
C LEU A 50 -1.49 -2.22 -3.53
N ALA A 51 -1.43 -1.38 -4.56
CA ALA A 51 -2.57 -0.64 -5.08
C ALA A 51 -2.48 -0.47 -6.60
N ARG A 52 -3.56 -0.02 -7.24
CA ARG A 52 -3.58 0.41 -8.65
C ARG A 52 -3.95 1.89 -8.76
N ILE A 53 -3.31 2.63 -9.66
CA ILE A 53 -3.68 4.03 -9.94
C ILE A 53 -5.04 4.11 -10.66
N LYS A 54 -5.86 5.10 -10.29
CA LYS A 54 -7.15 5.44 -10.92
C LYS A 54 -7.06 6.75 -11.72
N PRO A 55 -7.80 6.88 -12.85
CA PRO A 55 -8.43 5.79 -13.57
C PRO A 55 -7.36 4.85 -14.15
N PRO A 56 -7.67 3.57 -14.38
CA PRO A 56 -6.71 2.65 -14.96
C PRO A 56 -6.24 3.17 -16.33
N SER A 57 -4.94 3.31 -16.51
CA SER A 57 -4.35 3.57 -17.82
C SER A 57 -4.76 2.45 -18.80
N PRO A 58 -5.05 2.76 -20.09
CA PRO A 58 -5.46 1.76 -21.09
C PRO A 58 -4.50 0.56 -21.21
N ASN A 59 -3.23 0.72 -20.81
CA ASN A 59 -2.18 -0.30 -20.96
C ASN A 59 -1.86 -1.12 -19.69
N ARG A 60 -2.82 -1.22 -18.76
CA ARG A 60 -2.75 -1.68 -17.35
C ARG A 60 -2.67 -0.49 -16.40
N GLY A 61 -3.62 -0.43 -15.45
CA GLY A 61 -3.48 0.43 -14.28
C GLY A 61 -2.16 0.12 -13.59
N LYS A 62 -1.21 1.06 -13.64
CA LYS A 62 0.15 0.88 -13.13
C LYS A 62 0.03 0.47 -11.64
N SER A 63 0.41 -0.77 -11.34
CA SER A 63 0.49 -1.24 -9.96
C SER A 63 1.54 -0.42 -9.23
N ILE A 64 1.23 -0.04 -8.00
CA ILE A 64 2.11 0.76 -7.15
C ILE A 64 2.18 0.17 -5.75
N ALA A 65 3.35 0.30 -5.12
CA ALA A 65 3.57 -0.05 -3.73
C ALA A 65 3.47 1.21 -2.85
N ILE A 66 2.56 1.22 -1.90
CA ILE A 66 2.40 2.29 -0.90
C ILE A 66 3.07 1.85 0.40
N LYS A 67 4.20 2.49 0.74
CA LYS A 67 4.87 2.31 2.03
C LYS A 67 4.31 3.31 3.04
N LYS A 68 3.55 2.83 4.03
CA LYS A 68 3.09 3.59 5.20
C LYS A 68 4.15 3.50 6.30
N PHE A 69 4.64 4.65 6.75
CA PHE A 69 5.60 4.71 7.86
C PHE A 69 4.88 4.55 9.20
N LYS A 70 5.51 3.84 10.15
CA LYS A 70 5.08 3.81 11.55
C LYS A 70 5.30 5.20 12.14
N GLN A 71 4.31 5.76 12.84
CA GLN A 71 4.51 7.00 13.60
C GLN A 71 5.59 6.77 14.66
N SER A 72 6.47 7.75 14.87
CA SER A 72 7.38 7.76 16.01
C SER A 72 6.56 7.91 17.29
N LYS A 73 7.01 7.27 18.37
CA LYS A 73 6.35 7.36 19.69
C LYS A 73 6.43 8.77 20.27
N ASP A 74 7.37 9.58 19.79
CA ASP A 74 7.75 10.86 20.37
C ASP A 74 6.93 12.04 19.80
N GLY A 75 6.03 11.81 18.84
CA GLY A 75 5.16 12.87 18.29
C GLY A 75 5.85 13.85 17.35
N ASP A 76 7.15 13.67 17.06
CA ASP A 76 8.00 14.58 16.28
C ASP A 76 7.73 14.60 14.75
N GLY A 77 6.57 14.13 14.29
CA GLY A 77 6.25 14.11 12.86
C GLY A 77 7.19 13.21 12.04
N VAL A 78 7.62 13.67 10.87
CA VAL A 78 8.46 12.89 9.95
C VAL A 78 9.94 12.97 10.36
N SER A 79 10.61 11.82 10.49
CA SER A 79 12.01 11.80 10.90
C SER A 79 12.93 12.49 9.87
N PRO A 80 14.01 13.20 10.30
CA PRO A 80 14.96 13.81 9.38
C PRO A 80 15.60 12.80 8.40
N THR A 81 15.80 11.56 8.85
CA THR A 81 16.26 10.46 8.00
C THR A 81 15.28 10.17 6.86
N ALA A 82 13.98 10.10 7.15
CA ALA A 82 12.98 9.88 6.11
C ALA A 82 12.91 11.06 5.12
N ILE A 83 13.06 12.31 5.60
CA ILE A 83 13.12 13.49 4.72
C ILE A 83 14.30 13.38 3.75
N ARG A 84 15.49 13.05 4.26
CA ARG A 84 16.69 12.87 3.44
C ARG A 84 16.51 11.78 2.39
N GLU A 85 15.93 10.64 2.78
CA GLU A 85 15.62 9.54 1.86
C GLU A 85 14.66 10.00 0.75
N ILE A 86 13.59 10.74 1.11
CA ILE A 86 12.63 11.28 0.12
C ILE A 86 13.31 12.22 -0.86
N MET A 87 14.19 13.11 -0.39
CA MET A 87 14.90 14.05 -1.26
C MET A 87 15.77 13.31 -2.28
N LEU A 88 16.56 12.33 -1.82
CA LEU A 88 17.40 11.52 -2.71
C LEU A 88 16.54 10.75 -3.72
N LEU A 89 15.46 10.11 -3.27
CA LEU A 89 14.56 9.36 -4.15
C LEU A 89 13.82 10.22 -5.18
N ARG A 90 13.63 11.52 -4.91
CA ARG A 90 13.05 12.48 -5.87
C ARG A 90 14.03 12.89 -6.96
N GLU A 91 15.33 12.90 -6.67
CA GLU A 91 16.38 13.30 -7.62
C GLU A 91 16.89 12.12 -8.47
N ILE A 92 16.74 10.89 -7.99
CA ILE A 92 17.19 9.69 -8.70
C ILE A 92 16.14 9.22 -9.72
N SER A 93 16.55 9.13 -10.99
CA SER A 93 15.76 8.53 -12.07
C SER A 93 16.65 7.61 -12.91
N HIS A 94 16.59 6.31 -12.64
CA HIS A 94 17.41 5.30 -13.32
C HIS A 94 16.59 4.02 -13.52
N GLU A 95 16.83 3.27 -14.60
CA GLU A 95 16.07 2.05 -14.95
C GLU A 95 16.15 0.96 -13.86
N ASN A 96 17.28 0.85 -13.17
CA ASN A 96 17.53 -0.16 -12.13
C ASN A 96 17.21 0.35 -10.70
N VAL A 97 16.62 1.55 -10.56
CA VAL A 97 16.24 2.09 -9.25
C VAL A 97 14.73 2.27 -9.19
N VAL A 98 14.10 1.77 -8.14
CA VAL A 98 12.66 1.92 -7.94
C VAL A 98 12.28 3.40 -7.87
N LYS A 99 11.32 3.79 -8.71
CA LYS A 99 10.89 5.19 -8.80
C LYS A 99 9.93 5.55 -7.68
N LEU A 100 10.22 6.64 -6.98
CA LEU A 100 9.25 7.31 -6.12
C LEU A 100 8.25 8.07 -7.01
N VAL A 101 7.00 7.63 -7.00
CA VAL A 101 5.91 8.18 -7.81
C VAL A 101 5.25 9.36 -7.12
N ASN A 102 4.98 9.24 -5.81
CA ASN A 102 4.33 10.30 -5.05
C ASN A 102 4.65 10.22 -3.54
N VAL A 103 4.46 11.35 -2.85
CA VAL A 103 4.61 11.48 -1.40
C VAL A 103 3.32 12.05 -0.84
N HIS A 104 2.71 11.35 0.11
CA HIS A 104 1.48 11.78 0.75
C HIS A 104 1.70 11.93 2.25
N ILE A 105 1.25 13.05 2.79
CA ILE A 105 1.24 13.31 4.23
C ILE A 105 -0.21 13.57 4.61
N ASN A 106 -0.73 12.83 5.59
CA ASN A 106 -2.04 13.11 6.15
C ASN A 106 -1.89 14.19 7.24
N PRO A 107 -2.43 15.41 7.09
CA PRO A 107 -2.23 16.47 8.06
C PRO A 107 -2.89 16.18 9.42
N ALA A 108 -3.94 15.35 9.45
CA ALA A 108 -4.70 15.07 10.66
C ALA A 108 -3.89 14.28 11.71
N ASP A 109 -3.01 13.39 11.25
CA ASP A 109 -2.21 12.51 12.12
C ASP A 109 -0.72 12.51 11.75
N MET A 110 -0.30 13.41 10.85
CA MET A 110 1.05 13.49 10.30
C MET A 110 1.58 12.16 9.72
N SER A 111 0.70 11.23 9.32
CA SER A 111 1.14 9.96 8.76
C SER A 111 1.72 10.12 7.35
N LEU A 112 2.90 9.53 7.14
CA LEU A 112 3.65 9.58 5.89
C LEU A 112 3.45 8.31 5.06
N TYR A 113 3.19 8.51 3.77
CA TYR A 113 3.07 7.46 2.76
C TYR A 113 3.93 7.78 1.55
N LEU A 114 4.66 6.80 1.07
CA LEU A 114 5.43 6.89 -0.18
C LEU A 114 4.88 5.89 -1.18
N ALA A 115 4.53 6.38 -2.37
CA ALA A 115 4.06 5.55 -3.49
C ALA A 115 5.22 5.29 -4.44
N PHE A 116 5.49 4.02 -4.72
CA PHE A 116 6.57 3.55 -5.59
C PHE A 116 6.04 2.73 -6.76
N ASP A 117 6.84 2.61 -7.81
CA ASP A 117 6.64 1.57 -8.81
C ASP A 117 6.68 0.18 -8.13
N TYR A 118 5.74 -0.69 -8.49
CA TYR A 118 5.67 -2.04 -7.92
C TYR A 118 6.55 -3.01 -8.70
N ALA A 119 7.39 -3.74 -7.98
CA ALA A 119 8.09 -4.92 -8.48
C ALA A 119 7.41 -6.18 -7.93
N GLU A 120 7.15 -7.15 -8.80
CA GLU A 120 6.43 -8.38 -8.44
C GLU A 120 7.23 -9.31 -7.52
N HIS A 121 8.56 -9.30 -7.68
CA HIS A 121 9.49 -10.14 -6.94
C HIS A 121 10.62 -9.31 -6.35
N ASP A 122 11.11 -9.73 -5.18
CA ASP A 122 12.39 -9.25 -4.66
C ASP A 122 13.54 -10.18 -5.04
N LEU A 123 14.77 -9.71 -4.83
CA LEU A 123 15.97 -10.46 -5.19
C LEU A 123 16.09 -11.77 -4.41
N TYR A 124 15.66 -11.80 -3.15
CA TYR A 124 15.74 -12.99 -2.33
C TYR A 124 14.84 -14.10 -2.88
N GLU A 125 13.61 -13.77 -3.27
CA GLU A 125 12.67 -14.69 -3.93
C GLU A 125 13.25 -15.25 -5.23
N ILE A 126 13.84 -14.39 -6.09
CA ILE A 126 14.45 -14.81 -7.34
C ILE A 126 15.61 -15.79 -7.08
N ILE A 127 16.49 -15.47 -6.13
CA ILE A 127 17.63 -16.34 -5.77
C ILE A 127 17.14 -17.69 -5.27
N ARG A 128 16.16 -17.71 -4.37
CA ARG A 128 15.61 -18.97 -3.84
C ARG A 128 14.94 -19.79 -4.93
N TYR A 129 14.18 -19.17 -5.83
CA TYR A 129 13.54 -19.88 -6.93
C TYR A 129 14.58 -20.58 -7.83
N HIS A 130 15.64 -19.87 -8.21
CA HIS A 130 16.71 -20.45 -9.03
C HIS A 130 17.49 -21.56 -8.32
N ARG A 131 17.77 -21.38 -7.03
CA ARG A 131 18.50 -22.38 -6.22
C ARG A 131 17.66 -23.62 -5.95
N ASP A 132 16.43 -23.44 -5.47
CA ASP A 132 15.65 -24.51 -4.83
C ASP A 132 14.65 -25.17 -5.80
N LYS A 133 14.19 -24.46 -6.84
CA LYS A 133 13.19 -24.96 -7.79
C LYS A 133 13.78 -25.30 -9.16
N LEU A 134 14.58 -24.40 -9.73
CA LEU A 134 15.17 -24.63 -11.04
C LEU A 134 16.48 -25.42 -10.98
N ASN A 135 17.21 -25.34 -9.85
CA ASN A 135 18.56 -25.85 -9.71
C ASN A 135 19.49 -25.36 -10.84
N GLN A 136 19.35 -24.09 -11.23
CA GLN A 136 20.08 -23.44 -12.31
C GLN A 136 20.57 -22.06 -11.87
N ALA A 137 21.75 -21.67 -12.36
CA ALA A 137 22.28 -20.34 -12.11
C ALA A 137 21.36 -19.24 -12.69
N ILE A 138 21.32 -18.09 -12.02
CA ILE A 138 20.62 -16.89 -12.52
C ILE A 138 21.35 -16.41 -13.77
N ASN A 139 20.59 -16.01 -14.80
CA ASN A 139 21.14 -15.46 -16.04
C ASN A 139 22.07 -14.27 -15.75
N GLN A 140 23.26 -14.22 -16.39
CA GLN A 140 24.23 -13.14 -16.17
C GLN A 140 23.68 -11.74 -16.46
N TYR A 141 22.77 -11.60 -17.42
CA TYR A 141 22.09 -10.34 -17.70
C TYR A 141 21.30 -9.86 -16.49
N THR A 142 20.49 -10.75 -15.89
CA THR A 142 19.71 -10.46 -14.68
C THR A 142 20.62 -10.12 -13.50
N VAL A 143 21.76 -10.78 -13.35
CA VAL A 143 22.74 -10.43 -12.32
C VAL A 143 23.30 -9.02 -12.55
N LYS A 144 23.64 -8.68 -13.80
CA LYS A 144 24.21 -7.36 -14.15
C LYS A 144 23.20 -6.22 -14.05
N SER A 145 21.91 -6.45 -14.31
CA SER A 145 20.89 -5.41 -14.16
C SER A 145 20.61 -5.03 -12.69
N LEU A 146 21.05 -5.87 -11.75
CA LEU A 146 20.87 -5.65 -10.30
C LEU A 146 22.07 -4.97 -9.63
N LEU A 147 23.23 -4.88 -10.31
CA LEU A 147 24.47 -4.27 -9.85
C LEU A 147 24.69 -2.90 -10.51
#